data_AF-A0A8S2A4P3-F1
#
_entry.id   AF-A0A8S2A4P3-F1
#
_cell.length_a   1.000
_cell.length_b   1.000
_cell.length_c   1.000
_cell.angle_alpha   90.00
_cell.angle_beta   90.00
_cell.angle_gamma   90.00
#
_symmetry.space_group_name_H-M   'P 1'
#
loop_
_entity.id
_entity.type
_entity.pdbx_description
1 polymer ?
#
loop_
_entity_poly.entity_id
_entity_poly.type
_entity_poly.pdbx_seq_one_letter_code
_entity_poly.pdbx_strand_id
1 'polypeptide(L)'
;MKTPIHAVSTWVRRQPPKVKAFLAVVSGMAALVLLRFIVHDHDNLFVAAEAVHSIGISVLIYKLMKEKTCAGLSLKSQELTAIFLAVRLYCSFVMEYDIHTILDLATLGTTLWVIYMIRFKLKATYMEEKDNFALYYVLVPCVVLAVLIHPSTSHNILNRISWGFCVYLEAVSVLPQLRVMQNTKIVEPFTAHYVFALGVARFFSCAHWVLQIMDTGGRLLVVLGYGLWPSMVIISEIVQTFILADFCYYYVKSVFGGQLVLRLPSGGDDAITPGEMEPPATASNRSSRRLLFDRRYGWVVDEWKDPSEEALAGGRGMFCVVPLTKTLFQTASLSINSAVKFLDMKLQKLANPIHNPSGDLGSGSNVLD
;
A
#
# COMPACT_ATOMS: atom_id res chain seq x y z
N MET A 1 -24.16 1.37 -27.22
CA MET A 1 -24.37 0.26 -26.26
C MET A 1 -23.38 0.43 -25.12
N LYS A 2 -23.83 0.47 -23.86
CA LYS A 2 -22.90 0.47 -22.71
C LYS A 2 -22.16 -0.87 -22.72
N THR A 3 -20.84 -0.85 -22.74
CA THR A 3 -20.03 -2.07 -22.67
C THR A 3 -20.38 -2.84 -21.39
N PRO A 4 -20.43 -4.18 -21.43
CA PRO A 4 -20.85 -5.01 -20.28
C PRO A 4 -20.00 -4.71 -19.03
N ILE A 5 -18.74 -4.37 -19.26
CA ILE A 5 -17.78 -3.96 -18.25
C ILE A 5 -18.14 -2.62 -17.59
N HIS A 6 -18.66 -1.62 -18.32
CA HIS A 6 -19.17 -0.35 -17.76
C HIS A 6 -20.40 -0.59 -16.88
N ALA A 7 -21.25 -1.54 -17.27
CA ALA A 7 -22.45 -1.90 -16.52
C ALA A 7 -22.08 -2.60 -15.20
N VAL A 8 -21.17 -3.57 -15.26
CA VAL A 8 -20.60 -4.24 -14.08
C VAL A 8 -19.93 -3.21 -13.19
N SER A 9 -19.10 -2.35 -13.77
CA SER A 9 -18.47 -1.21 -13.12
C SER A 9 -19.48 -0.41 -12.28
N THR A 10 -20.45 0.18 -12.96
CA THR A 10 -21.43 1.05 -12.31
C THR A 10 -22.25 0.32 -11.25
N TRP A 11 -22.53 -0.96 -11.48
CA TRP A 11 -23.23 -1.81 -10.52
C TRP A 11 -22.40 -2.03 -9.25
N VAL A 12 -21.10 -2.36 -9.37
CA VAL A 12 -20.28 -2.59 -8.17
C VAL A 12 -20.15 -1.31 -7.33
N ARG A 13 -20.12 -0.13 -7.98
CA ARG A 13 -20.06 1.13 -7.23
C ARG A 13 -21.23 1.38 -6.31
N ARG A 14 -22.42 0.96 -6.75
CA ARG A 14 -23.70 1.18 -6.07
C ARG A 14 -23.96 0.17 -4.95
N GLN A 15 -23.11 -0.86 -4.82
CA GLN A 15 -23.32 -1.89 -3.81
C GLN A 15 -23.03 -1.38 -2.39
N PRO A 16 -23.73 -1.91 -1.37
CA PRO A 16 -23.43 -1.59 0.01
C PRO A 16 -22.04 -2.12 0.41
N PRO A 17 -21.40 -1.52 1.42
CA PRO A 17 -20.04 -1.90 1.84
C PRO A 17 -19.84 -3.40 2.16
N LYS A 18 -20.87 -4.07 2.71
CA LYS A 18 -20.85 -5.51 2.99
C LYS A 18 -20.72 -6.35 1.71
N VAL A 19 -21.44 -5.98 0.65
CA VAL A 19 -21.38 -6.67 -0.65
C VAL A 19 -20.03 -6.41 -1.32
N LYS A 20 -19.47 -5.21 -1.16
CA LYS A 20 -18.12 -4.91 -1.65
C LYS A 20 -17.04 -5.72 -0.93
N ALA A 21 -17.13 -5.84 0.39
CA ALA A 21 -16.23 -6.71 1.15
C ALA A 21 -16.36 -8.17 0.70
N PHE A 22 -17.58 -8.66 0.50
CA PHE A 22 -17.81 -10.00 -0.04
C PHE A 22 -17.21 -10.19 -1.44
N LEU A 23 -17.42 -9.25 -2.35
CA LEU A 23 -16.84 -9.30 -3.70
C LEU A 23 -15.31 -9.25 -3.68
N ALA A 24 -14.71 -8.46 -2.77
CA ALA A 24 -13.27 -8.42 -2.58
C ALA A 24 -12.74 -9.80 -2.14
N VAL A 25 -13.39 -10.42 -1.14
CA VAL A 25 -13.04 -11.78 -0.68
C VAL A 25 -13.18 -12.80 -1.81
N VAL A 26 -14.30 -12.80 -2.53
CA VAL A 26 -14.52 -13.70 -3.68
C VAL A 26 -13.47 -13.47 -4.76
N SER A 27 -13.12 -12.22 -5.07
CA SER A 27 -12.08 -11.92 -6.06
C SER A 27 -10.69 -12.36 -5.60
N GLY A 28 -10.37 -12.22 -4.32
CA GLY A 28 -9.11 -12.71 -3.75
C GLY A 28 -9.04 -14.24 -3.76
N MET A 29 -10.13 -14.92 -3.39
CA MET A 29 -10.22 -16.38 -3.49
C MET A 29 -10.10 -16.85 -4.94
N ALA A 30 -10.78 -16.19 -5.88
CA ALA A 30 -10.66 -16.51 -7.31
C ALA A 30 -9.24 -16.29 -7.83
N ALA A 31 -8.56 -15.21 -7.40
CA ALA A 31 -7.16 -14.97 -7.74
C ALA A 31 -6.23 -16.03 -7.18
N LEU A 32 -6.43 -16.48 -5.93
CA LEU A 32 -5.67 -17.59 -5.34
C LEU A 32 -5.90 -18.91 -6.06
N VAL A 33 -7.15 -19.23 -6.42
CA VAL A 33 -7.48 -20.43 -7.19
C VAL A 33 -6.85 -20.36 -8.59
N LEU A 34 -6.94 -19.22 -9.26
CA LEU A 34 -6.32 -19.01 -10.56
C LEU A 34 -4.79 -19.11 -10.49
N LEU A 35 -4.16 -18.56 -9.45
CA LEU A 35 -2.73 -18.70 -9.19
C LEU A 35 -2.35 -20.17 -8.99
N ARG A 36 -3.15 -20.95 -8.24
CA ARG A 36 -2.94 -22.39 -8.07
C ARG A 36 -2.99 -23.15 -9.40
N PHE A 37 -3.88 -22.76 -10.32
CA PHE A 37 -3.97 -23.40 -11.63
C PHE A 37 -2.81 -23.00 -12.56
N ILE A 38 -2.35 -21.76 -12.49
CA ILE A 38 -1.28 -21.23 -13.35
C ILE A 38 0.10 -21.70 -12.87
N VAL A 39 0.33 -21.70 -11.57
CA VAL A 39 1.62 -22.01 -10.97
C VAL A 39 1.58 -23.43 -10.42
N HIS A 40 2.03 -24.39 -11.24
CA HIS A 40 2.15 -25.79 -10.84
C HIS A 40 3.20 -26.03 -9.76
N ASP A 41 4.26 -25.21 -9.75
CA ASP A 41 5.33 -25.28 -8.76
C ASP A 41 5.39 -23.97 -7.96
N HIS A 42 4.99 -24.06 -6.69
CA HIS A 42 4.83 -22.95 -5.76
C HIS A 42 6.13 -22.20 -5.50
N ASP A 43 7.27 -22.85 -5.72
CA ASP A 43 8.58 -22.22 -5.61
C ASP A 43 8.74 -21.08 -6.62
N ASN A 44 8.03 -21.13 -7.75
CA ASN A 44 7.98 -20.02 -8.71
C ASN A 44 7.30 -18.76 -8.14
N LEU A 45 6.34 -18.90 -7.22
CA LEU A 45 5.73 -17.73 -6.56
C LEU A 45 6.71 -17.07 -5.60
N PHE A 46 7.51 -17.88 -4.89
CA PHE A 46 8.56 -17.38 -4.03
C PHE A 46 9.64 -16.65 -4.86
N VAL A 47 10.13 -17.27 -5.93
CA VAL A 47 11.09 -16.65 -6.86
C VAL A 47 10.53 -15.36 -7.47
N ALA A 48 9.24 -15.33 -7.84
CA ALA A 48 8.58 -14.13 -8.34
C ALA A 48 8.49 -13.04 -7.28
N ALA A 49 8.18 -13.37 -6.02
CA ALA A 49 8.15 -12.42 -4.91
C ALA A 49 9.52 -11.74 -4.75
N GLU A 50 10.59 -12.54 -4.72
CA GLU A 50 11.95 -12.05 -4.55
C GLU A 50 12.47 -11.24 -5.74
N ALA A 51 12.11 -11.65 -6.97
CA ALA A 51 12.44 -10.90 -8.17
C ALA A 51 11.77 -9.52 -8.17
N VAL A 52 10.46 -9.46 -7.84
CA VAL A 52 9.73 -8.19 -7.77
C VAL A 52 10.29 -7.30 -6.65
N HIS A 53 10.62 -7.88 -5.49
CA HIS A 53 11.24 -7.13 -4.40
C HIS A 53 12.58 -6.53 -4.82
N SER A 54 13.43 -7.32 -5.49
CA SER A 54 14.72 -6.89 -6.01
C SER A 54 14.60 -5.77 -7.05
N ILE A 55 13.58 -5.82 -7.92
CA ILE A 55 13.25 -4.72 -8.84
C ILE A 55 12.88 -3.45 -8.07
N GLY A 56 12.06 -3.56 -7.03
CA GLY A 56 11.71 -2.43 -6.16
C GLY A 56 12.93 -1.77 -5.53
N ILE A 57 13.86 -2.58 -4.98
CA ILE A 57 15.12 -2.09 -4.41
C ILE A 57 15.97 -1.43 -5.50
N SER A 58 16.03 -2.00 -6.70
CA SER A 58 16.79 -1.43 -7.83
C SER A 58 16.26 -0.05 -8.23
N VAL A 59 14.93 0.13 -8.24
CA VAL A 59 14.30 1.43 -8.48
C VAL A 59 14.66 2.44 -7.39
N LEU A 60 14.67 2.02 -6.13
CA LEU A 60 15.08 2.86 -5.02
C LEU A 60 16.57 3.27 -5.12
N ILE A 61 17.45 2.32 -5.47
CA ILE A 61 18.88 2.60 -5.69
C ILE A 61 19.05 3.61 -6.83
N TYR A 62 18.35 3.40 -7.96
CA TYR A 62 18.39 4.32 -9.09
C TYR A 62 18.03 5.75 -8.67
N LYS A 63 16.94 5.92 -7.91
CA LYS A 63 16.52 7.21 -7.37
C LYS A 63 17.63 7.86 -6.54
N LEU A 64 18.21 7.14 -5.57
CA LEU A 64 19.24 7.70 -4.69
C LEU A 64 20.53 8.03 -5.44
N MET A 65 20.87 7.27 -6.48
CA MET A 65 22.08 7.48 -7.27
C MET A 65 21.95 8.59 -8.32
N LYS A 66 20.83 8.63 -9.05
CA LYS A 66 20.62 9.50 -10.20
C LYS A 66 19.88 10.79 -9.85
N GLU A 67 18.75 10.67 -9.15
CA GLU A 67 17.95 11.85 -8.73
C GLU A 67 18.56 12.57 -7.52
N LYS A 68 19.51 11.93 -6.81
CA LYS A 68 20.22 12.50 -5.64
C LYS A 68 19.26 13.07 -4.59
N THR A 69 18.12 12.42 -4.37
CA THR A 69 17.12 12.82 -3.38
C THR A 69 16.59 11.61 -2.62
N CYS A 70 16.41 11.78 -1.30
CA CYS A 70 15.71 10.84 -0.43
C CYS A 70 14.34 11.37 0.03
N ALA A 71 13.80 12.40 -0.63
CA ALA A 71 12.48 12.91 -0.31
C ALA A 71 11.40 11.81 -0.35
N GLY A 72 10.44 11.87 0.58
CA GLY A 72 9.39 10.86 0.70
C GLY A 72 9.83 9.45 1.15
N LEU A 73 11.09 9.25 1.51
CA LEU A 73 11.58 7.99 2.11
C LEU A 73 11.66 8.12 3.63
N SER A 74 11.15 7.14 4.37
CA SER A 74 11.23 7.07 5.83
C SER A 74 12.51 6.37 6.24
N LEU A 75 13.37 7.07 6.97
CA LEU A 75 14.57 6.48 7.57
C LEU A 75 14.16 5.43 8.61
N LYS A 76 13.09 5.71 9.36
CA LYS A 76 12.57 4.82 10.41
C LYS A 76 12.12 3.47 9.87
N SER A 77 11.47 3.43 8.70
CA SER A 77 11.10 2.17 8.06
C SER A 77 12.32 1.38 7.58
N GLN A 78 13.36 2.05 7.07
CA GLN A 78 14.61 1.40 6.68
C GLN A 78 15.35 0.83 7.90
N GLU A 79 15.34 1.53 9.04
CA GLU A 79 15.92 1.04 10.29
C GLU A 79 15.20 -0.19 10.84
N LEU A 80 13.86 -0.18 10.86
CA LEU A 80 13.08 -1.36 11.23
C LEU A 80 13.36 -2.53 10.29
N THR A 81 13.52 -2.24 8.99
CA THR A 81 13.90 -3.22 7.98
C THR A 81 15.26 -3.85 8.25
N ALA A 82 16.26 -3.02 8.53
CA ALA A 82 17.60 -3.49 8.88
C ALA A 82 17.59 -4.33 10.17
N ILE A 83 16.81 -3.94 11.19
CA ILE A 83 16.71 -4.67 12.45
C ILE A 83 16.14 -6.08 12.22
N PHE A 84 14.99 -6.22 11.56
CA PHE A 84 14.42 -7.55 11.37
C PHE A 84 15.29 -8.41 10.45
N LEU A 85 15.90 -7.85 9.41
CA LEU A 85 16.80 -8.57 8.51
C LEU A 85 18.05 -9.06 9.24
N ALA A 86 18.64 -8.23 10.13
CA ALA A 86 19.79 -8.64 10.92
C ALA A 86 19.44 -9.78 11.88
N VAL A 87 18.28 -9.71 12.54
CA VAL A 87 17.80 -10.80 13.41
C VAL A 87 17.47 -12.05 12.60
N ARG A 88 16.85 -11.93 11.43
CA ARG A 88 16.56 -13.06 10.55
C ARG A 88 17.84 -13.73 10.06
N LEU A 89 18.81 -12.95 9.60
CA LEU A 89 20.10 -13.47 9.15
C LEU A 89 20.82 -14.21 10.29
N TYR A 90 20.80 -13.67 11.51
CA TYR A 90 21.29 -14.38 12.70
C TYR A 90 20.55 -15.70 12.93
N CYS A 91 19.22 -15.69 12.89
CA CYS A 91 18.42 -16.90 13.05
C CYS A 91 18.73 -17.92 11.95
N SER A 92 18.91 -17.49 10.70
CA SER A 92 19.30 -18.35 9.59
C SER A 92 20.65 -19.03 9.89
N PHE A 93 21.70 -18.28 10.20
CA PHE A 93 23.00 -18.90 10.51
C PHE A 93 22.96 -19.91 11.67
N VAL A 94 22.10 -19.69 12.66
CA VAL A 94 22.03 -20.52 13.87
C VAL A 94 21.03 -21.66 13.75
N MET A 95 20.00 -21.54 12.91
CA MET A 95 18.90 -22.50 12.78
C MET A 95 18.84 -23.18 11.42
N GLU A 96 19.13 -22.48 10.31
CA GLU A 96 18.93 -22.92 8.93
C GLU A 96 19.99 -22.36 7.96
N TYR A 97 20.92 -23.22 7.51
CA TYR A 97 21.91 -22.89 6.48
C TYR A 97 21.29 -23.02 5.07
N ASP A 98 20.41 -22.09 4.70
CA ASP A 98 19.71 -22.14 3.41
C ASP A 98 20.11 -20.97 2.48
N ILE A 99 19.79 -21.10 1.18
CA ILE A 99 19.98 -20.11 0.13
C ILE A 99 19.32 -18.75 0.46
N HIS A 100 18.29 -18.77 1.31
CA HIS A 100 17.64 -17.61 1.90
C HIS A 100 18.63 -16.70 2.66
N THR A 101 19.68 -17.26 3.27
CA THR A 101 20.74 -16.50 3.96
C THR A 101 21.42 -15.49 3.05
N ILE A 102 21.68 -15.87 1.79
CA ILE A 102 22.37 -15.00 0.82
C ILE A 102 21.46 -13.84 0.41
N LEU A 103 20.17 -14.11 0.25
CA LEU A 103 19.18 -13.12 -0.15
C LEU A 103 18.90 -12.10 0.97
N ASP A 104 18.76 -12.58 2.22
CA ASP A 104 18.66 -11.72 3.39
C ASP A 104 19.91 -10.86 3.56
N LEU A 105 21.11 -11.44 3.35
CA LEU A 105 22.37 -10.69 3.41
C LEU A 105 22.43 -9.58 2.35
N ALA A 106 22.04 -9.89 1.11
CA ALA A 106 22.02 -8.91 0.02
C ALA A 106 20.99 -7.78 0.30
N THR A 107 19.82 -8.13 0.82
CA THR A 107 18.77 -7.17 1.19
C THR A 107 19.19 -6.32 2.38
N LEU A 108 19.86 -6.90 3.37
CA LEU A 108 20.41 -6.15 4.50
C LEU A 108 21.51 -5.18 4.05
N GLY A 109 22.44 -5.64 3.21
CA GLY A 109 23.52 -4.80 2.67
C GLY A 109 23.00 -3.60 1.90
N THR A 110 22.01 -3.82 1.03
CA THR A 110 21.36 -2.72 0.28
C THR A 110 20.58 -1.77 1.20
N THR A 111 19.87 -2.29 2.21
CA THR A 111 19.16 -1.47 3.21
C THR A 111 20.13 -0.60 4.02
N LEU A 112 21.24 -1.17 4.49
CA LEU A 112 22.29 -0.42 5.21
C LEU A 112 22.90 0.67 4.32
N TRP A 113 23.11 0.39 3.04
CA TRP A 113 23.56 1.39 2.08
C TRP A 113 22.52 2.53 1.89
N VAL A 114 21.22 2.21 1.82
CA VAL A 114 20.15 3.22 1.79
C VAL A 114 20.17 4.08 3.04
N ILE A 115 20.28 3.49 4.23
CA ILE A 115 20.39 4.21 5.52
C ILE A 115 21.60 5.15 5.49
N TYR A 116 22.76 4.68 5.04
CA TYR A 116 23.96 5.49 4.88
C TYR A 116 23.72 6.69 3.94
N MET A 117 23.08 6.44 2.79
CA MET A 117 22.74 7.50 1.83
C MET A 117 21.84 8.56 2.46
N ILE A 118 20.79 8.17 3.19
CA ILE A 118 19.89 9.13 3.87
C ILE A 118 20.63 9.92 4.95
N ARG A 119 21.38 9.24 5.84
CA ARG A 119 21.99 9.87 7.02
C ARG A 119 23.15 10.79 6.68
N PHE A 120 23.94 10.47 5.65
CA PHE A 120 25.20 11.17 5.37
C PHE A 120 25.23 11.90 4.03
N LYS A 121 24.78 11.27 2.94
CA LYS A 121 24.95 11.83 1.58
C LYS A 121 23.80 12.72 1.14
N LEU A 122 22.56 12.34 1.47
CA LEU A 122 21.32 12.96 1.02
C LEU A 122 20.52 13.60 2.16
N LYS A 123 21.16 13.80 3.33
CA LYS A 123 20.53 14.35 4.54
C LYS A 123 19.77 15.65 4.28
N ALA A 124 20.25 16.50 3.38
CA ALA A 124 19.60 17.77 3.05
C ALA A 124 18.19 17.61 2.43
N THR A 125 17.92 16.47 1.78
CA THR A 125 16.61 16.18 1.16
C THR A 125 15.70 15.33 2.05
N TYR A 126 16.17 14.93 3.23
CA TYR A 126 15.41 14.12 4.17
C TYR A 126 14.37 14.96 4.92
N MET A 127 13.12 14.51 4.89
CA MET A 127 11.98 15.24 5.48
C MET A 127 11.72 14.80 6.93
N GLU A 128 12.62 15.15 7.85
CA GLU A 128 12.58 14.69 9.24
C GLU A 128 11.25 15.02 9.95
N GLU A 129 10.70 16.20 9.73
CA GLU A 129 9.41 16.62 10.32
C GLU A 129 8.24 15.72 9.90
N LYS A 130 8.32 15.11 8.71
CA LYS A 130 7.28 14.22 8.17
C LYS A 130 7.47 12.77 8.66
N ASP A 131 8.69 12.37 9.00
CA ASP A 131 9.04 11.04 9.53
C ASP A 131 8.98 11.02 11.07
N ASN A 132 7.85 11.45 11.63
CA ASN A 132 7.64 11.60 13.06
C ASN A 132 7.06 10.34 13.75
N PHE A 133 7.04 9.20 13.07
CA PHE A 133 6.54 7.93 13.63
C PHE A 133 7.43 7.46 14.78
N ALA A 134 6.87 7.08 15.94
CA ALA A 134 7.71 6.61 17.04
C ALA A 134 7.96 5.10 16.95
N LEU A 135 9.23 4.68 16.90
CA LEU A 135 9.61 3.27 16.66
C LEU A 135 9.10 2.30 17.74
N TYR A 136 8.96 2.77 18.98
CA TYR A 136 8.48 1.95 20.09
C TYR A 136 7.04 1.43 19.88
N TYR A 137 6.21 2.13 19.11
CA TYR A 137 4.85 1.67 18.78
C TYR A 137 4.85 0.39 17.95
N VAL A 138 5.95 0.10 17.26
CA VAL A 138 6.13 -1.13 16.48
C VAL A 138 6.98 -2.13 17.26
N LEU A 139 8.13 -1.70 17.79
CA LEU A 139 9.07 -2.60 18.45
C LEU A 139 8.49 -3.27 19.71
N VAL A 140 7.80 -2.51 20.57
CA VAL A 140 7.29 -3.05 21.84
C VAL A 140 6.22 -4.13 21.62
N PRO A 141 5.18 -3.92 20.80
CA PRO A 141 4.22 -4.98 20.49
C PRO A 141 4.86 -6.21 19.85
N CYS A 142 5.82 -6.04 18.93
CA CYS A 142 6.50 -7.17 18.29
C CYS A 142 7.32 -8.00 19.30
N VAL A 143 8.02 -7.35 20.24
CA VAL A 143 8.75 -8.07 21.30
C VAL A 143 7.80 -8.79 22.24
N VAL A 144 6.73 -8.13 22.70
CA VAL A 144 5.74 -8.75 23.58
C VAL A 144 5.11 -9.97 22.90
N LEU A 145 4.70 -9.82 21.64
CA LEU A 145 4.09 -10.91 20.88
C LEU A 145 5.08 -12.06 20.65
N ALA A 146 6.35 -11.78 20.38
CA ALA A 146 7.39 -12.80 20.23
C ALA A 146 7.67 -13.57 21.53
N VAL A 147 7.63 -12.90 22.69
CA VAL A 147 7.78 -13.59 23.98
C VAL A 147 6.59 -14.51 24.24
N LEU A 148 5.37 -14.06 23.93
CA LEU A 148 4.14 -14.83 24.16
C LEU A 148 3.93 -15.96 23.15
N ILE A 149 4.20 -15.70 21.87
CA ILE A 149 3.96 -16.61 20.76
C ILE A 149 5.22 -16.65 19.89
N HIS A 150 5.91 -17.78 19.94
CA HIS A 150 7.12 -18.04 19.17
C HIS A 150 7.14 -19.52 18.74
N PRO A 151 7.93 -19.89 17.73
CA PRO A 151 8.02 -21.27 17.24
C PRO A 151 8.37 -22.26 18.35
N SER A 152 7.76 -23.45 18.34
CA SER A 152 8.00 -24.53 19.31
C SER A 152 9.08 -25.51 18.82
N THR A 153 10.21 -25.00 18.34
CA THR A 153 11.34 -25.82 17.86
C THR A 153 12.28 -26.26 18.99
N SER A 154 13.21 -27.17 18.70
CA SER A 154 14.20 -27.70 19.67
C SER A 154 15.34 -26.73 20.00
N HIS A 155 15.42 -25.59 19.32
CA HIS A 155 16.49 -24.60 19.52
C HIS A 155 16.32 -23.83 20.84
N ASN A 156 17.37 -23.11 21.23
CA ASN A 156 17.36 -22.23 22.40
C ASN A 156 16.19 -21.24 22.37
N ILE A 157 15.61 -20.97 23.55
CA ILE A 157 14.45 -20.08 23.69
C ILE A 157 14.70 -18.69 23.10
N LEU A 158 15.92 -18.15 23.23
CA LEU A 158 16.28 -16.85 22.66
C LEU A 158 16.19 -16.84 21.14
N ASN A 159 16.64 -17.90 20.46
CA ASN A 159 16.59 -18.02 19.01
C ASN A 159 15.13 -18.14 18.53
N ARG A 160 14.32 -18.90 19.27
CA ARG A 160 12.88 -19.04 19.00
C ARG A 160 12.16 -17.71 19.10
N ILE A 161 12.38 -16.96 20.18
CA ILE A 161 11.81 -15.61 20.37
C ILE A 161 12.34 -14.65 19.30
N SER A 162 13.63 -14.71 18.97
CA SER A 162 14.24 -13.84 17.96
C SER A 162 13.63 -14.06 16.57
N TRP A 163 13.36 -15.32 16.21
CA TRP A 163 12.67 -15.66 14.96
C TRP A 163 11.23 -15.13 14.97
N GLY A 164 10.50 -15.33 16.08
CA GLY A 164 9.17 -14.72 16.26
C GLY A 164 9.19 -13.21 16.08
N PHE A 165 10.15 -12.54 16.71
CA PHE A 165 10.33 -11.10 16.65
C PHE A 165 10.57 -10.59 15.23
N CYS A 166 11.44 -11.24 14.44
CA CYS A 166 11.71 -10.76 13.08
C CYS A 166 10.49 -10.93 12.16
N VAL A 167 9.72 -12.01 12.29
CA VAL A 167 8.46 -12.22 11.54
C VAL A 167 7.44 -11.13 11.88
N TYR A 168 7.22 -10.84 13.17
CA TYR A 168 6.28 -9.80 13.57
C TYR A 168 6.73 -8.41 13.17
N LEU A 169 8.02 -8.11 13.30
CA LEU A 169 8.56 -6.80 12.95
C LEU A 169 8.49 -6.56 11.44
N GLU A 170 8.78 -7.57 10.63
CA GLU A 170 8.66 -7.51 9.17
C GLU A 170 7.24 -7.10 8.74
N ALA A 171 6.22 -7.70 9.35
CA ALA A 171 4.83 -7.48 8.98
C ALA A 171 4.38 -6.00 9.10
N VAL A 172 5.00 -5.24 9.99
CA VAL A 172 4.60 -3.85 10.31
C VAL A 172 5.69 -2.81 10.07
N SER A 173 6.91 -3.23 9.69
CA SER A 173 8.08 -2.36 9.44
C SER A 173 7.84 -1.26 8.39
N VAL A 174 6.88 -1.44 7.49
CA VAL A 174 6.52 -0.50 6.42
C VAL A 174 5.64 0.67 6.88
N LEU A 175 5.07 0.60 8.09
CA LEU A 175 4.15 1.63 8.59
C LEU A 175 4.73 3.06 8.60
N PRO A 176 5.99 3.31 9.03
CA PRO A 176 6.57 4.64 8.98
C PRO A 176 6.69 5.18 7.54
N GLN A 177 7.00 4.32 6.57
CA GLN A 177 7.08 4.69 5.16
C GLN A 177 5.74 5.17 4.62
N LEU A 178 4.67 4.42 4.87
CA LEU A 178 3.32 4.81 4.46
C LEU A 178 2.88 6.10 5.15
N ARG A 179 3.24 6.30 6.43
CA ARG A 179 2.94 7.52 7.17
C ARG A 179 3.61 8.75 6.55
N VAL A 180 4.89 8.65 6.16
CA VAL A 180 5.59 9.74 5.47
C VAL A 180 4.88 10.08 4.14
N MET A 181 4.49 9.07 3.37
CA MET A 181 3.81 9.28 2.08
C MET A 181 2.45 9.97 2.26
N GLN A 182 1.70 9.61 3.30
CA GLN A 182 0.46 10.30 3.67
C GLN A 182 0.71 11.75 4.11
N ASN A 183 1.77 12.01 4.88
CA ASN A 183 2.10 13.32 5.41
C ASN A 183 2.65 14.29 4.34
N THR A 184 3.28 13.78 3.28
CA THR A 184 3.89 14.57 2.21
C THR A 184 2.89 14.96 1.11
N LYS A 185 1.73 14.28 1.01
CA LYS A 185 0.62 14.50 0.05
C LYS A 185 0.97 14.30 -1.45
N ILE A 186 2.21 14.56 -1.85
CA ILE A 186 2.75 14.34 -3.18
C ILE A 186 3.81 13.24 -3.07
N VAL A 187 3.49 12.07 -3.60
CA VAL A 187 4.43 10.94 -3.60
C VAL A 187 5.26 10.99 -4.87
N GLU A 188 6.58 10.98 -4.72
CA GLU A 188 7.50 10.88 -5.84
C GLU A 188 7.34 9.55 -6.60
N PRO A 189 7.35 9.55 -7.95
CA PRO A 189 7.07 8.36 -8.74
C PRO A 189 7.97 7.17 -8.39
N PHE A 190 9.28 7.38 -8.26
CA PHE A 190 10.23 6.31 -7.92
C PHE A 190 9.99 5.70 -6.54
N THR A 191 9.63 6.51 -5.52
CA THR A 191 9.21 5.97 -4.21
C THR A 191 7.93 5.16 -4.36
N ALA A 192 6.98 5.63 -5.16
CA ALA A 192 5.72 4.94 -5.37
C ALA A 192 5.92 3.58 -6.08
N HIS A 193 6.79 3.52 -7.09
CA HIS A 193 7.18 2.29 -7.78
C HIS A 193 7.85 1.29 -6.82
N TYR A 194 8.78 1.75 -5.98
CA TYR A 194 9.44 0.92 -4.96
C TYR A 194 8.42 0.33 -3.98
N VAL A 195 7.55 1.15 -3.38
CA VAL A 195 6.56 0.68 -2.39
C VAL A 195 5.49 -0.19 -3.07
N PHE A 196 5.16 0.05 -4.33
CA PHE A 196 4.24 -0.80 -5.08
C PHE A 196 4.85 -2.18 -5.35
N ALA A 197 6.11 -2.23 -5.81
CA ALA A 197 6.85 -3.48 -5.98
C ALA A 197 6.95 -4.25 -4.65
N LEU A 198 7.22 -3.56 -3.55
CA LEU A 198 7.19 -4.13 -2.21
C LEU A 198 5.83 -4.79 -1.90
N GLY A 199 4.72 -4.11 -2.17
CA GLY A 199 3.38 -4.66 -1.97
C GLY A 199 3.06 -5.88 -2.85
N VAL A 200 3.48 -5.87 -4.11
CA VAL A 200 3.33 -7.03 -5.00
C VAL A 200 4.15 -8.23 -4.52
N ALA A 201 5.40 -7.99 -4.09
CA ALA A 201 6.24 -9.02 -3.51
C ALA A 201 5.56 -9.68 -2.30
N ARG A 202 5.02 -8.88 -1.36
CA ARG A 202 4.31 -9.42 -0.18
C ARG A 202 3.04 -10.18 -0.52
N PHE A 203 2.32 -9.75 -1.56
CA PHE A 203 1.17 -10.52 -2.04
C PHE A 203 1.58 -11.91 -2.55
N PHE A 204 2.69 -12.02 -3.30
CA PHE A 204 3.20 -13.31 -3.75
C PHE A 204 3.73 -14.18 -2.61
N SER A 205 4.42 -13.60 -1.61
CA SER A 205 4.84 -14.31 -0.39
C SER A 205 3.62 -14.86 0.37
N CYS A 206 2.59 -14.04 0.58
CA CYS A 206 1.36 -14.48 1.23
C CYS A 206 0.64 -15.58 0.43
N ALA A 207 0.58 -15.46 -0.90
CA ALA A 207 -0.02 -16.48 -1.77
C ALA A 207 0.76 -17.80 -1.72
N HIS A 208 2.09 -17.75 -1.74
CA HIS A 208 2.96 -18.92 -1.58
C HIS A 208 2.65 -19.67 -0.29
N TRP A 209 2.63 -18.99 0.86
CA TRP A 209 2.32 -19.58 2.17
C TRP A 209 0.91 -20.20 2.23
N VAL A 210 -0.10 -19.51 1.71
CA VAL A 210 -1.48 -20.00 1.71
C VAL A 210 -1.60 -21.26 0.85
N LEU A 211 -1.02 -21.26 -0.35
CA LEU A 211 -1.07 -22.41 -1.25
C LEU A 211 -0.28 -23.61 -0.69
N GLN A 212 0.88 -23.37 -0.08
CA GLN A 212 1.67 -24.41 0.56
C GLN A 212 0.88 -25.13 1.68
N ILE A 213 0.07 -24.39 2.45
CA ILE A 213 -0.83 -24.99 3.46
C ILE A 213 -1.92 -25.82 2.81
N MET A 214 -2.54 -25.31 1.74
CA MET A 214 -3.63 -26.00 1.04
C MET A 214 -3.14 -27.32 0.42
N ASP A 215 -1.97 -27.31 -0.22
CA ASP A 215 -1.45 -28.47 -0.95
C ASP A 215 -0.82 -29.51 -0.03
N THR A 216 -0.26 -29.10 1.12
CA THR A 216 0.18 -30.05 2.16
C THR A 216 -0.98 -30.66 2.94
N GLY A 217 -2.23 -30.32 2.62
CA GLY A 217 -3.42 -30.78 3.33
C GLY A 217 -3.45 -30.34 4.80
N GLY A 218 -2.84 -29.18 5.10
CA GLY A 218 -2.68 -28.70 6.48
C GLY A 218 -1.54 -29.36 7.26
N ARG A 219 -0.80 -30.32 6.68
CA ARG A 219 0.36 -30.95 7.35
C ARG A 219 1.45 -29.92 7.68
N LEU A 220 1.61 -28.87 6.87
CA LEU A 220 2.52 -27.77 7.17
C LEU A 220 2.15 -27.03 8.47
N LEU A 221 0.86 -26.90 8.78
CA LEU A 221 0.41 -26.32 10.06
C LEU A 221 0.80 -27.19 11.25
N VAL A 222 0.99 -28.50 11.04
CA VAL A 222 1.45 -29.43 12.08
C VAL A 222 2.98 -29.42 12.19
N VAL A 223 3.69 -29.33 11.05
CA VAL A 223 5.17 -29.36 10.98
C VAL A 223 5.80 -28.04 11.44
N LEU A 224 5.18 -26.89 11.15
CA LEU A 224 5.61 -25.58 11.67
C LEU A 224 5.47 -25.48 13.21
N GLY A 225 4.86 -26.48 13.86
CA GLY A 225 4.83 -26.67 15.31
C GLY A 225 3.41 -26.87 15.85
N TYR A 226 3.30 -27.50 17.01
CA TYR A 226 2.05 -27.52 17.78
C TYR A 226 1.85 -26.16 18.48
N GLY A 227 0.65 -25.58 18.36
CA GLY A 227 0.25 -24.36 19.07
C GLY A 227 -0.16 -23.20 18.15
N LEU A 228 -0.14 -21.97 18.69
CA LEU A 228 -0.61 -20.77 17.99
C LEU A 228 0.37 -20.24 16.92
N TRP A 229 1.63 -20.70 16.93
CA TRP A 229 2.70 -20.15 16.08
C TRP A 229 2.42 -20.24 14.57
N PRO A 230 2.05 -21.39 13.97
CA PRO A 230 1.77 -21.48 12.54
C PRO A 230 0.66 -20.53 12.09
N SER A 231 -0.35 -20.34 12.93
CA SER A 231 -1.43 -19.38 12.66
C SER A 231 -0.90 -17.94 12.66
N MET A 232 0.02 -17.61 13.57
CA MET A 232 0.61 -16.28 13.65
C MET A 232 1.52 -15.94 12.47
N VAL A 233 2.20 -16.91 11.85
CA VAL A 233 2.97 -16.69 10.60
C VAL A 233 2.03 -16.21 9.50
N ILE A 234 0.92 -16.92 9.29
CA ILE A 234 -0.07 -16.55 8.26
C ILE A 234 -0.76 -15.24 8.57
N ILE A 235 -1.10 -14.99 9.84
CA ILE A 235 -1.64 -13.69 10.25
C ILE A 235 -0.65 -12.56 9.95
N SER A 236 0.65 -12.79 10.13
CA SER A 236 1.69 -11.79 9.85
C SER A 236 1.79 -11.46 8.36
N GLU A 237 1.80 -12.49 7.49
CA GLU A 237 1.76 -12.35 6.02
C GLU A 237 0.51 -11.58 5.56
N ILE A 238 -0.64 -11.93 6.14
CA ILE A 238 -1.92 -11.26 5.90
C ILE A 238 -1.84 -9.79 6.32
N VAL A 239 -1.39 -9.50 7.55
CA VAL A 239 -1.26 -8.12 8.07
C VAL A 239 -0.39 -7.27 7.14
N GLN A 240 0.76 -7.78 6.73
CA GLN A 240 1.66 -7.06 5.84
C GLN A 240 1.03 -6.78 4.47
N THR A 241 0.37 -7.79 3.88
CA THR A 241 -0.33 -7.66 2.61
C THR A 241 -1.45 -6.64 2.69
N PHE A 242 -2.25 -6.66 3.77
CA PHE A 242 -3.35 -5.72 3.97
C PHE A 242 -2.88 -4.28 4.18
N ILE A 243 -1.79 -4.06 4.93
CA ILE A 243 -1.21 -2.73 5.15
C ILE A 243 -0.82 -2.09 3.80
N LEU A 244 -0.24 -2.88 2.88
CA LEU A 244 0.20 -2.41 1.57
C LEU A 244 -0.92 -2.36 0.52
N ALA A 245 -2.00 -3.11 0.71
CA ALA A 245 -3.10 -3.19 -0.27
C ALA A 245 -3.76 -1.83 -0.57
N ASP A 246 -3.96 -0.98 0.45
CA ASP A 246 -4.52 0.37 0.27
C ASP A 246 -3.65 1.21 -0.67
N PHE A 247 -2.34 1.24 -0.38
CA PHE A 247 -1.37 1.94 -1.20
C PHE A 247 -1.33 1.40 -2.64
N CYS A 248 -1.22 0.08 -2.80
CA CYS A 248 -1.16 -0.55 -4.12
C CYS A 248 -2.39 -0.24 -4.97
N TYR A 249 -3.56 -0.22 -4.33
CA TYR A 249 -4.80 0.15 -4.99
C TYR A 249 -4.78 1.61 -5.51
N TYR A 250 -4.37 2.57 -4.68
CA TYR A 250 -4.28 3.97 -5.11
C TYR A 250 -3.20 4.20 -6.17
N TYR A 251 -2.08 3.49 -6.08
CA TYR A 251 -1.04 3.51 -7.09
C TYR A 251 -1.54 3.02 -8.46
N VAL A 252 -2.22 1.87 -8.49
CA VAL A 252 -2.81 1.33 -9.72
C VAL A 252 -3.80 2.34 -10.31
N LYS A 253 -4.64 2.94 -9.46
CA LYS A 253 -5.58 3.97 -9.88
C LYS A 253 -4.90 5.21 -10.48
N SER A 254 -3.79 5.69 -9.90
CA SER A 254 -3.10 6.89 -10.41
C SER A 254 -2.42 6.62 -11.76
N VAL A 255 -1.76 5.47 -11.91
CA VAL A 255 -1.10 5.05 -13.14
C VAL A 255 -2.11 4.95 -14.29
N PHE A 256 -3.25 4.30 -14.06
CA PHE A 256 -4.28 4.19 -15.08
C PHE A 256 -5.03 5.50 -15.33
N GLY A 257 -5.10 6.39 -14.34
CA GLY A 257 -5.64 7.75 -14.50
C GLY A 257 -4.71 8.73 -15.22
N GLY A 258 -3.52 8.29 -15.65
CA GLY A 258 -2.54 9.15 -16.33
C GLY A 258 -1.85 10.19 -15.43
N GLN A 259 -2.06 10.11 -14.11
CA GLN A 259 -1.39 10.98 -13.14
C GLN A 259 -0.05 10.35 -12.75
N LEU A 260 1.04 10.91 -13.27
CA LEU A 260 2.41 10.47 -12.93
C LEU A 260 2.72 10.72 -11.43
N VAL A 261 2.01 11.66 -10.81
CA VAL A 261 2.15 12.03 -9.41
C VAL A 261 1.01 11.39 -8.60
N LEU A 262 1.36 10.43 -7.75
CA LEU A 262 0.40 9.80 -6.84
C LEU A 262 0.06 10.79 -5.71
N ARG A 263 -1.21 11.22 -5.67
CA ARG A 263 -1.80 11.93 -4.53
C ARG A 263 -2.65 10.96 -3.73
N LEU A 264 -2.27 10.75 -2.47
CA LEU A 264 -3.08 9.97 -1.55
C LEU A 264 -4.23 10.86 -1.06
N PRO A 265 -5.50 10.39 -1.11
CA PRO A 265 -6.61 11.20 -0.65
C PRO A 265 -6.42 11.51 0.84
N SER A 266 -6.38 12.80 1.15
CA SER A 266 -6.45 13.27 2.53
C SER A 266 -7.92 13.23 2.95
N GLY A 267 -8.20 12.92 4.21
CA GLY A 267 -9.56 12.98 4.78
C GLY A 267 -10.08 14.41 4.97
N GLY A 268 -9.86 15.25 3.97
CA GLY A 268 -10.14 16.68 3.92
C GLY A 268 -9.53 17.22 2.63
N ASP A 269 -10.37 17.84 1.80
CA ASP A 269 -10.02 18.55 0.56
C ASP A 269 -9.81 17.67 -0.67
N ASP A 270 -10.91 17.34 -1.38
CA ASP A 270 -10.91 17.15 -2.84
C ASP A 270 -12.36 17.20 -3.37
N ALA A 271 -12.87 18.42 -3.49
CA ALA A 271 -13.97 18.76 -4.39
C ALA A 271 -13.65 20.01 -5.21
N ILE A 272 -12.40 20.20 -5.64
CA ILE A 272 -12.04 21.21 -6.64
C ILE A 272 -11.07 20.56 -7.65
N THR A 273 -11.59 20.22 -8.83
CA THR A 273 -10.84 19.90 -10.04
C THR A 273 -10.33 21.18 -10.70
N PRO A 274 -9.11 21.22 -11.27
CA PRO A 274 -8.59 22.40 -11.94
C PRO A 274 -8.96 22.43 -13.44
N GLY A 275 -9.49 23.58 -13.89
CA GLY A 275 -9.49 23.99 -15.30
C GLY A 275 -10.79 23.76 -16.06
N GLU A 276 -11.79 24.60 -15.82
CA GLU A 276 -12.78 24.99 -16.83
C GLU A 276 -12.98 26.50 -16.73
N MET A 277 -12.79 27.19 -17.86
CA MET A 277 -12.96 28.62 -18.02
C MET A 277 -14.44 28.96 -17.79
N GLU A 278 -14.74 29.77 -16.75
CA GLU A 278 -16.08 30.21 -16.37
C GLU A 278 -16.81 30.94 -17.51
N PRO A 279 -18.03 30.53 -17.90
CA PRO A 279 -19.09 31.43 -18.31
C PRO A 279 -20.02 31.72 -17.10
N PRO A 280 -20.77 32.84 -17.12
CA PRO A 280 -21.20 33.51 -15.91
C PRO A 280 -22.28 32.75 -15.12
N ALA A 281 -22.21 32.97 -13.81
CA ALA A 281 -23.02 32.40 -12.75
C ALA A 281 -24.52 32.25 -13.06
N THR A 282 -25.04 31.05 -12.78
CA THR A 282 -26.44 30.88 -12.36
C THR A 282 -26.53 29.92 -11.17
N ALA A 283 -27.47 30.25 -10.28
CA ALA A 283 -27.49 29.90 -8.87
C ALA A 283 -27.79 28.42 -8.56
N SER A 284 -27.04 27.82 -7.63
CA SER A 284 -27.58 27.19 -6.39
C SER A 284 -26.49 26.47 -5.59
N ASN A 285 -25.92 27.13 -4.58
CA ASN A 285 -25.42 26.45 -3.39
C ASN A 285 -25.51 27.40 -2.18
N ARG A 286 -26.66 27.43 -1.50
CA ARG A 286 -26.82 28.21 -0.27
C ARG A 286 -26.31 27.38 0.90
N SER A 287 -25.15 27.75 1.44
CA SER A 287 -24.70 27.40 2.79
C SER A 287 -25.81 27.82 3.78
N SER A 288 -26.36 26.86 4.55
CA SER A 288 -27.38 27.15 5.57
C SER A 288 -26.71 27.70 6.82
N ARG A 289 -26.86 29.02 7.03
CA ARG A 289 -26.42 29.69 8.27
C ARG A 289 -27.45 29.49 9.37
N ARG A 290 -27.00 29.24 10.60
CA ARG A 290 -27.83 29.07 11.80
C ARG A 290 -27.56 30.19 12.79
N LEU A 291 -28.62 30.77 13.35
CA LEU A 291 -28.53 31.64 14.53
C LEU A 291 -28.38 30.80 15.80
N LEU A 292 -27.38 31.09 16.61
CA LEU A 292 -27.10 30.49 17.89
C LEU A 292 -26.98 31.58 18.95
N PHE A 293 -27.64 31.41 20.10
CA PHE A 293 -27.51 32.35 21.21
C PHE A 293 -26.41 31.89 22.15
N ASP A 294 -25.30 32.63 22.17
CA ASP A 294 -24.20 32.45 23.11
C ASP A 294 -24.41 33.36 24.34
N ARG A 295 -24.31 32.81 25.55
CA ARG A 295 -24.56 33.55 26.80
C ARG A 295 -23.54 34.66 27.07
N ARG A 296 -22.37 34.63 26.43
CA ARG A 296 -21.25 35.57 26.58
C ARG A 296 -21.21 36.62 25.47
N TYR A 297 -21.73 36.30 24.27
CA TYR A 297 -21.64 37.15 23.08
C TYR A 297 -23.00 37.51 22.44
N GLY A 298 -24.12 36.97 22.92
CA GLY A 298 -25.45 37.21 22.37
C GLY A 298 -25.77 36.33 21.15
N TRP A 299 -26.64 36.79 20.26
CA TRP A 299 -27.02 36.05 19.04
C TRP A 299 -25.89 36.11 18.01
N VAL A 300 -25.30 34.95 17.72
CA VAL A 300 -24.22 34.76 16.74
C VAL A 300 -24.75 33.95 15.55
N VAL A 301 -24.35 34.31 14.34
CA VAL A 301 -24.73 33.60 13.10
C VAL A 301 -23.55 32.78 12.62
N ASP A 302 -23.63 31.46 12.79
CA ASP A 302 -22.60 30.53 12.35
C ASP A 302 -23.07 29.67 11.18
N GLU A 303 -22.12 29.17 10.41
CA GLU A 303 -22.40 28.16 9.39
C GLU A 303 -22.70 26.82 10.07
N TRP A 304 -23.83 26.19 9.72
CA TRP A 304 -24.21 24.92 10.31
C TRP A 304 -23.31 23.80 9.78
N LYS A 305 -22.51 23.20 10.67
CA LYS A 305 -21.77 21.94 10.44
C LYS A 305 -22.45 20.80 11.17
N ASP A 306 -22.47 19.63 10.56
CA ASP A 306 -23.10 18.43 11.13
C ASP A 306 -22.35 17.99 12.40
N PRO A 307 -23.04 17.76 13.53
CA PRO A 307 -22.39 17.43 14.81
C PRO A 307 -21.58 16.13 14.78
N SER A 308 -21.81 15.24 13.81
CA SER A 308 -20.97 14.07 13.59
C SER A 308 -19.58 14.43 13.03
N GLU A 309 -19.45 15.52 12.27
CA GLU A 309 -18.17 16.00 11.72
C GLU A 309 -17.33 16.74 12.77
N GLU A 310 -17.96 17.49 13.68
CA GLU A 310 -17.25 18.13 14.80
C GLU A 310 -16.75 17.10 15.83
N ALA A 311 -17.53 16.05 16.09
CA ALA A 311 -17.10 14.91 16.91
C ALA A 311 -15.90 14.17 16.29
N LEU A 312 -15.84 14.08 14.95
CA LEU A 312 -14.71 13.51 14.20
C LEU A 312 -13.47 14.42 14.20
N ALA A 313 -13.64 15.73 14.36
CA ALA A 313 -12.52 16.67 14.51
C ALA A 313 -11.91 16.61 15.92
N GLY A 314 -12.73 16.49 16.96
CA GLY A 314 -12.28 16.36 18.36
C GLY A 314 -11.60 15.01 18.67
N GLY A 315 -11.87 13.96 17.89
CA GLY A 315 -11.34 12.61 18.11
C GLY A 315 -9.97 12.30 17.47
N ARG A 316 -9.33 13.24 16.76
CA ARG A 316 -8.10 12.98 15.97
C ARG A 316 -6.81 12.76 16.80
N GLY A 317 -6.93 12.63 18.13
CA GLY A 317 -5.82 12.46 19.06
C GLY A 317 -5.81 11.17 19.88
N MET A 318 -6.76 10.24 19.72
CA MET A 318 -6.79 9.03 20.57
C MET A 318 -7.16 7.75 19.82
N PHE A 319 -6.15 6.88 19.77
CA PHE A 319 -6.18 5.42 19.64
C PHE A 319 -6.55 4.72 18.32
N CYS A 320 -5.71 3.70 18.07
CA CYS A 320 -5.59 2.81 16.93
C CYS A 320 -6.75 1.81 16.78
N VAL A 321 -6.74 1.11 15.64
CA VAL A 321 -7.59 -0.05 15.26
C VAL A 321 -8.97 0.28 14.70
N VAL A 322 -9.79 1.13 15.32
CA VAL A 322 -11.17 1.40 14.83
C VAL A 322 -11.22 2.28 13.57
N PRO A 323 -10.47 3.38 13.47
CA PRO A 323 -10.39 4.14 12.23
C PRO A 323 -9.73 3.32 11.12
N LEU A 324 -8.78 2.44 11.46
CA LEU A 324 -8.12 1.52 10.54
C LEU A 324 -9.07 0.46 9.98
N THR A 325 -9.98 -0.10 10.79
CA THR A 325 -11.00 -1.03 10.30
C THR A 325 -12.07 -0.32 9.46
N LYS A 326 -12.44 0.92 9.84
CA LYS A 326 -13.38 1.74 9.06
C LYS A 326 -12.76 2.23 7.74
N THR A 327 -11.50 2.64 7.74
CA THR A 327 -10.74 2.95 6.53
C THR A 327 -10.49 1.70 5.72
N LEU A 328 -10.16 0.53 6.30
CA LEU A 328 -10.09 -0.76 5.57
C LEU A 328 -11.40 -1.09 4.83
N PHE A 329 -12.54 -0.89 5.50
CA PHE A 329 -13.86 -1.17 4.91
C PHE A 329 -14.24 -0.15 3.83
N GLN A 330 -13.86 1.12 4.01
CA GLN A 330 -14.02 2.17 3.00
C GLN A 330 -13.02 2.04 1.84
N THR A 331 -11.79 1.59 2.11
CA THR A 331 -10.71 1.31 1.15
C THR A 331 -11.09 0.13 0.27
N ALA A 332 -11.62 -0.96 0.82
CA ALA A 332 -12.16 -2.06 0.01
C ALA A 332 -13.31 -1.58 -0.90
N SER A 333 -14.15 -0.67 -0.38
CA SER A 333 -15.27 -0.08 -1.12
C SER A 333 -14.81 0.87 -2.25
N LEU A 334 -13.76 1.64 -2.00
CA LEU A 334 -13.13 2.51 -2.97
C LEU A 334 -12.35 1.68 -4.00
N SER A 335 -11.67 0.62 -3.55
CA SER A 335 -10.87 -0.32 -4.36
C SER A 335 -11.62 -0.81 -5.59
N ILE A 336 -12.80 -1.32 -5.27
CA ILE A 336 -13.81 -1.74 -6.22
C ILE A 336 -14.23 -0.59 -7.14
N ASN A 337 -14.56 0.58 -6.61
CA ASN A 337 -15.01 1.70 -7.43
C ASN A 337 -14.01 2.13 -8.50
N SER A 338 -12.70 1.90 -8.29
CA SER A 338 -11.70 2.31 -9.27
C SER A 338 -11.20 1.19 -10.18
N ALA A 339 -11.22 -0.09 -9.75
CA ALA A 339 -11.04 -1.23 -10.66
C ALA A 339 -12.10 -1.24 -11.78
N VAL A 340 -13.30 -0.83 -11.40
CA VAL A 340 -14.46 -0.51 -12.22
C VAL A 340 -14.20 0.67 -13.19
N LYS A 341 -13.56 1.75 -12.72
CA LYS A 341 -13.18 2.94 -13.53
C LYS A 341 -12.10 2.58 -14.55
N PHE A 342 -11.19 1.70 -14.14
CA PHE A 342 -10.10 1.15 -14.92
C PHE A 342 -10.59 0.33 -16.12
N LEU A 343 -11.59 -0.50 -15.86
CA LEU A 343 -12.25 -1.35 -16.83
C LEU A 343 -13.02 -0.53 -17.91
N ASP A 344 -13.60 0.61 -17.53
CA ASP A 344 -14.19 1.58 -18.47
C ASP A 344 -13.16 2.24 -19.38
N MET A 345 -12.07 2.72 -18.79
CA MET A 345 -11.08 3.50 -19.51
C MET A 345 -10.35 2.68 -20.57
N LYS A 346 -10.04 1.40 -20.26
CA LYS A 346 -9.46 0.43 -21.22
C LYS A 346 -10.38 0.18 -22.41
N LEU A 347 -11.68 0.09 -22.19
CA LEU A 347 -12.64 -0.16 -23.25
C LEU A 347 -12.92 1.06 -24.11
N GLN A 348 -12.92 2.26 -23.53
CA GLN A 348 -13.07 3.49 -24.29
C GLN A 348 -11.90 3.70 -25.26
N LYS A 349 -10.70 3.27 -24.84
CA LYS A 349 -9.47 3.27 -25.67
C LYS A 349 -9.45 2.17 -26.74
N LEU A 350 -10.16 1.05 -26.50
CA LEU A 350 -10.33 -0.03 -27.49
C LEU A 350 -11.50 0.21 -28.46
N ALA A 351 -12.50 0.99 -28.06
CA ALA A 351 -13.69 1.28 -28.85
C ALA A 351 -13.51 2.42 -29.88
N ASN A 352 -12.44 3.23 -29.77
CA ASN A 352 -12.08 4.26 -30.75
C ASN A 352 -10.58 4.20 -31.11
N PRO A 353 -10.19 3.36 -32.08
CA PRO A 353 -8.78 3.23 -32.49
C PRO A 353 -8.26 4.35 -33.40
N ILE A 354 -9.09 5.31 -33.81
CA ILE A 354 -8.72 6.26 -34.88
C ILE A 354 -8.80 7.70 -34.37
N HIS A 355 -7.67 8.17 -33.84
CA HIS A 355 -7.18 9.51 -34.17
C HIS A 355 -5.65 9.50 -34.08
N ASN A 356 -5.02 9.06 -35.17
CA ASN A 356 -3.61 9.36 -35.42
C ASN A 356 -3.59 10.66 -36.24
N PRO A 357 -3.04 11.79 -35.76
CA PRO A 357 -2.88 12.96 -36.60
C PRO A 357 -1.50 12.92 -37.24
N SER A 358 -1.39 12.39 -38.46
CA SER A 358 -0.21 12.59 -39.32
C SER A 358 -0.46 12.15 -40.76
N GLY A 359 -0.49 13.10 -41.69
CA GLY A 359 -0.08 12.87 -43.08
C GLY A 359 -1.18 12.83 -44.13
N ASP A 360 -1.93 13.91 -44.33
CA ASP A 360 -2.56 14.16 -45.63
C ASP A 360 -1.55 14.91 -46.51
N LEU A 361 -0.96 14.21 -47.47
CA LEU A 361 -0.11 14.76 -48.52
C LEU A 361 -0.74 14.36 -49.85
N GLY A 362 -1.76 15.13 -50.23
CA GLY A 362 -2.46 15.06 -51.50
C GLY A 362 -2.30 16.37 -52.28
N SER A 363 -1.29 16.40 -53.14
CA SER A 363 -1.31 16.90 -54.54
C SER A 363 -1.86 18.29 -54.89
N GLY A 364 -0.95 19.10 -55.48
CA GLY A 364 -1.21 20.02 -56.62
C GLY A 364 -1.60 21.46 -56.25
N SER A 365 -1.16 22.52 -56.92
CA SER A 365 -0.37 22.74 -58.14
C SER A 365 -0.06 24.25 -58.21
N ASN A 366 0.94 24.64 -59.01
CA ASN A 366 1.07 25.93 -59.72
C ASN A 366 1.53 27.17 -58.90
N VAL A 367 2.33 28.15 -59.37
CA VAL A 367 3.19 28.47 -60.53
C VAL A 367 3.48 30.00 -60.37
N LEU A 368 4.69 30.49 -60.71
CA LEU A 368 5.13 31.91 -60.84
C LEU A 368 5.29 32.69 -59.51
N ASP A 369 6.33 33.49 -59.25
CA ASP A 369 7.38 34.15 -60.03
C ASP A 369 8.74 34.12 -59.30
#